data_AF-A0A9D6J8L9-F1
#
_entry.id   AF-A0A9D6J8L9-F1
#
_cell.length_a   1.000
_cell.length_b   1.000
_cell.length_c   1.000
_cell.angle_alpha   90.00
_cell.angle_beta   90.00
_cell.angle_gamma   90.00
#
_symmetry.space_group_name_H-M   'P 1'
#
loop_
_entity.id
_entity.type
_entity.pdbx_description
1 polymer ?
#
loop_
_entity_poly.entity_id
_entity_poly.type
_entity_poly.pdbx_seq_one_letter_code
_entity_poly.pdbx_strand_id
1 'polypeptide(L)'
;SILMGFPGVLYLLNALFRALLLPSVSNSLSAPEKKFVGSMEDAIFISSVFGGIWLWYILPPPALAIGWGIMALILIEASCRWRLPLLRQQGHFFAVITFARVFVANLSIPGATAGISHRALTIIPLIIFFCHLFSRCSKDPDGLEYEASDKDFVKLYLFLPTILAAVAIRFEFGRYLAAPAWGIFSVILLGLGNHWDMPDLRRQSILLACVSVFQAWTTDLFDPQGFSFHSNRWFIGGVMITSLYICQFLFPRSCENLSFERTNFRDFLDVNSSFIFSILASFLLAFLLYLEVSGKFLTAAWGAQGVLLLFFGFPLRQKILRYSGLSLLFLCMIKLFVYDLRELNQNYRVFSFVILGFILVGISWVYSRFHEKIKEYL
;
A
#
# COMPACT_ATOMS: atom_id res chain seq x y z
N SER A 1 -10.89 -41.42 1.30
CA SER A 1 -10.16 -40.27 1.89
C SER A 1 -8.82 -40.68 2.48
N ILE A 2 -8.74 -41.69 3.36
CA ILE A 2 -7.50 -42.13 4.03
C ILE A 2 -6.45 -42.71 3.04
N LEU A 3 -6.89 -43.41 1.99
CA LEU A 3 -6.01 -44.05 1.00
C LEU A 3 -5.22 -43.08 0.10
N MET A 4 -5.61 -41.80 -0.03
CA MET A 4 -4.88 -40.82 -0.85
C MET A 4 -3.71 -40.14 -0.11
N GLY A 5 -3.72 -40.10 1.23
CA GLY A 5 -2.63 -39.52 2.02
C GLY A 5 -1.47 -40.49 2.26
N PHE A 6 -1.76 -41.80 2.19
CA PHE A 6 -0.81 -42.88 2.47
C PHE A 6 0.41 -42.88 1.52
N PRO A 7 0.27 -42.69 0.19
CA PRO A 7 1.42 -42.57 -0.70
C PRO A 7 2.31 -41.38 -0.34
N GLY A 8 1.72 -40.20 -0.08
CA GLY A 8 2.48 -38.99 0.26
C GLY A 8 3.33 -39.15 1.51
N VAL A 9 2.77 -39.75 2.57
CA VAL A 9 3.52 -40.04 3.81
C VAL A 9 4.66 -41.03 3.58
N LEU A 10 4.45 -42.07 2.76
CA LEU A 10 5.51 -43.03 2.42
C LEU A 10 6.64 -42.37 1.62
N TYR A 11 6.31 -41.49 0.67
CA TYR A 11 7.31 -40.72 -0.07
C TYR A 11 8.07 -39.74 0.84
N LEU A 12 7.40 -39.10 1.80
CA LEU A 12 8.05 -38.23 2.79
C LEU A 12 9.04 -39.00 3.67
N LEU A 13 8.61 -40.14 4.21
CA LEU A 13 9.43 -40.97 5.08
C LEU A 13 10.64 -41.53 4.32
N ASN A 14 10.44 -41.97 3.08
CA ASN A 14 11.52 -42.41 2.20
C ASN A 14 12.51 -41.26 1.95
N ALA A 15 12.03 -40.04 1.67
CA ALA A 15 12.91 -38.90 1.48
C ALA A 15 13.67 -38.48 2.74
N LEU A 16 13.00 -38.42 3.90
CA LEU A 16 13.63 -38.06 5.18
C LEU A 16 14.67 -39.10 5.62
N PHE A 17 14.37 -40.39 5.42
CA PHE A 17 15.32 -41.47 5.67
C PHE A 17 16.58 -41.30 4.80
N ARG A 18 16.42 -40.95 3.52
CA ARG A 18 17.54 -40.67 2.61
C ARG A 18 18.30 -39.39 2.99
N ALA A 19 17.61 -38.36 3.47
CA ALA A 19 18.21 -37.11 3.94
C ALA A 19 19.13 -37.34 5.14
N LEU A 20 18.69 -38.17 6.10
CA LEU A 20 19.44 -38.50 7.31
C LEU A 20 20.71 -39.31 7.03
N LEU A 21 20.77 -40.01 5.89
CA LEU A 21 21.92 -40.83 5.49
C LEU A 21 23.04 -40.04 4.81
N LEU A 22 22.85 -38.75 4.51
CA LEU A 22 23.84 -37.90 3.85
C LEU A 22 24.34 -36.77 4.79
N PRO A 23 25.61 -36.81 5.24
CA PRO A 23 26.24 -35.68 5.88
C PRO A 23 26.80 -34.71 4.83
N SER A 24 26.24 -33.48 4.78
CA SER A 24 26.71 -32.27 4.09
C SER A 24 27.21 -32.39 2.64
N VAL A 25 26.46 -31.74 1.74
CA VAL A 25 26.73 -31.57 0.31
C VAL A 25 28.07 -30.85 0.08
N SER A 26 29.05 -31.53 -0.54
CA SER A 26 30.20 -30.91 -1.21
C SER A 26 30.12 -31.19 -2.72
N ASN A 27 30.71 -30.32 -3.54
CA ASN A 27 30.70 -30.34 -5.01
C ASN A 27 31.42 -31.54 -5.68
N SER A 28 31.64 -32.64 -4.96
CA SER A 28 32.38 -33.83 -5.40
C SER A 28 31.54 -35.11 -5.38
N LEU A 29 30.26 -35.03 -5.78
CA LEU A 29 29.36 -36.20 -5.80
C LEU A 29 29.59 -37.06 -7.05
N SER A 30 29.72 -38.37 -6.83
CA SER A 30 29.78 -39.41 -7.86
C SER A 30 28.42 -39.61 -8.56
N ALA A 31 28.42 -40.22 -9.74
CA ALA A 31 27.19 -40.51 -10.50
C ALA A 31 26.06 -41.24 -9.70
N PRO A 32 26.35 -42.26 -8.86
CA PRO A 32 25.31 -42.90 -8.06
C PRO A 32 24.76 -41.98 -6.96
N GLU A 33 25.59 -41.12 -6.36
CA GLU A 33 25.16 -40.16 -5.34
C GLU A 33 24.24 -39.09 -5.95
N LYS A 34 24.56 -38.58 -7.15
CA LYS A 34 23.68 -37.65 -7.89
C LYS A 34 22.31 -38.27 -8.19
N LYS A 35 22.28 -39.55 -8.60
CA LYS A 35 21.02 -40.28 -8.85
C LYS A 35 20.22 -40.51 -7.57
N PHE A 36 20.90 -40.76 -6.44
CA PHE A 36 20.25 -40.94 -5.15
C PHE A 36 19.63 -39.64 -4.62
N VAL A 37 20.34 -38.51 -4.76
CA VAL A 37 19.84 -37.16 -4.43
C VAL A 37 18.64 -36.79 -5.28
N GLY A 38 18.70 -36.96 -6.62
CA GLY A 38 17.55 -36.71 -7.49
C GLY A 38 16.32 -37.55 -7.12
N SER A 39 16.52 -38.83 -6.80
CA SER A 39 15.43 -39.69 -6.33
C SER A 39 14.85 -39.29 -4.97
N MET A 40 15.64 -38.63 -4.12
CA MET A 40 15.17 -38.06 -2.85
C MET A 40 14.37 -36.76 -3.09
N GLU A 41 14.87 -35.88 -3.95
CA GLU A 41 14.19 -34.63 -4.35
C GLU A 41 12.80 -34.91 -4.95
N ASP A 42 12.71 -35.89 -5.86
CA ASP A 42 11.45 -36.34 -6.45
C ASP A 42 10.46 -36.81 -5.37
N ALA A 43 10.92 -37.55 -4.37
CA ALA A 43 10.07 -38.07 -3.30
C ALA A 43 9.54 -36.95 -2.39
N ILE A 44 10.37 -35.94 -2.08
CA ILE A 44 9.95 -34.76 -1.31
C ILE A 44 8.85 -34.00 -2.07
N PHE A 45 9.07 -33.78 -3.37
CA PHE A 45 8.12 -33.09 -4.23
C PHE A 45 6.78 -33.81 -4.32
N ILE A 46 6.81 -35.12 -4.60
CA ILE A 46 5.61 -35.94 -4.64
C ILE A 46 4.88 -35.87 -3.30
N SER A 47 5.60 -36.00 -2.18
CA SER A 47 5.00 -35.94 -0.85
C SER A 47 4.27 -34.61 -0.59
N SER A 48 4.90 -33.47 -0.86
CA SER A 48 4.28 -32.17 -0.55
C SER A 48 3.07 -31.88 -1.43
N VAL A 49 3.10 -32.28 -2.70
CA VAL A 49 1.96 -32.18 -3.63
C VAL A 49 0.80 -33.05 -3.15
N PHE A 50 1.05 -34.33 -2.82
CA PHE A 50 0.02 -35.21 -2.28
C PHE A 50 -0.52 -34.71 -0.94
N GLY A 51 0.32 -34.16 -0.07
CA GLY A 51 -0.10 -33.51 1.17
C GLY A 51 -1.06 -32.34 0.91
N GLY A 52 -0.74 -31.47 -0.05
CA GLY A 52 -1.59 -30.37 -0.46
C GLY A 52 -2.95 -30.81 -1.03
N ILE A 53 -2.94 -31.85 -1.87
CA ILE A 53 -4.17 -32.46 -2.42
C ILE A 53 -4.98 -33.13 -1.31
N TRP A 54 -4.33 -33.82 -0.38
CA TRP A 54 -4.99 -34.48 0.73
C TRP A 54 -5.71 -33.46 1.64
N LEU A 55 -5.06 -32.31 1.92
CA LEU A 55 -5.70 -31.20 2.63
C LEU A 55 -6.92 -30.65 1.88
N TRP A 56 -6.88 -30.57 0.55
CA TRP A 56 -8.03 -30.16 -0.27
C TRP A 56 -9.25 -31.09 -0.08
N TYR A 57 -9.02 -32.40 0.05
CA TYR A 57 -10.10 -33.37 0.23
C TYR A 57 -10.67 -33.44 1.64
N ILE A 58 -9.89 -33.05 2.66
CA ILE A 58 -10.30 -33.17 4.06
C ILE A 58 -10.84 -31.87 4.63
N LEU A 59 -10.21 -30.75 4.29
CA LEU A 59 -10.57 -29.47 4.86
C LEU A 59 -11.75 -28.84 4.13
N PRO A 60 -12.68 -28.18 4.85
CA PRO A 60 -13.71 -27.38 4.21
C PRO A 60 -13.07 -26.20 3.45
N PRO A 61 -13.73 -25.66 2.41
CA PRO A 61 -13.13 -24.67 1.52
C PRO A 61 -12.53 -23.43 2.21
N PRO A 62 -13.15 -22.84 3.27
CA PRO A 62 -12.58 -21.73 4.04
C PRO A 62 -11.28 -22.06 4.78
N ALA A 63 -11.16 -23.29 5.29
CA ALA A 63 -10.04 -23.72 6.13
C ALA A 63 -8.83 -24.15 5.30
N LEU A 64 -9.02 -24.44 4.01
CA LEU A 64 -7.97 -24.93 3.14
C LEU A 64 -6.79 -23.94 3.00
N ALA A 65 -7.07 -22.63 2.89
CA ALA A 65 -6.01 -21.62 2.81
C ALA A 65 -5.13 -21.66 4.08
N ILE A 66 -5.74 -21.78 5.25
CA ILE A 66 -5.01 -21.92 6.53
C ILE A 66 -4.22 -23.23 6.53
N GLY A 67 -4.81 -24.34 6.06
CA GLY A 67 -4.13 -25.63 5.98
C GLY A 67 -2.88 -25.60 5.10
N TRP A 68 -2.97 -25.03 3.89
CA TRP A 68 -1.80 -24.83 3.02
C TRP A 68 -0.79 -23.85 3.60
N GLY A 69 -1.23 -22.81 4.32
CA GLY A 69 -0.34 -21.89 5.04
C GLY A 69 0.45 -22.59 6.16
N ILE A 70 -0.20 -23.43 6.95
CA ILE A 70 0.46 -24.26 7.98
C ILE A 70 1.45 -25.21 7.33
N MET A 71 1.08 -25.86 6.23
CA MET A 71 1.99 -26.75 5.51
C MET A 71 3.20 -26.00 4.95
N ALA A 72 3.00 -24.80 4.40
CA ALA A 72 4.09 -23.92 3.97
C ALA A 72 5.03 -23.58 5.13
N LEU A 73 4.50 -23.24 6.31
CA LEU A 73 5.29 -22.97 7.51
C LEU A 73 6.13 -24.19 7.91
N ILE A 74 5.52 -25.37 7.94
CA ILE A 74 6.22 -26.62 8.28
C ILE A 74 7.36 -26.90 7.30
N LEU A 75 7.13 -26.75 5.99
CA LEU A 75 8.14 -26.98 4.96
C LEU A 75 9.30 -25.98 5.06
N ILE A 76 9.01 -24.70 5.27
CA ILE A 76 10.05 -23.66 5.43
C ILE A 76 10.86 -23.92 6.71
N GLU A 77 10.21 -24.21 7.84
CA GLU A 77 10.93 -24.45 9.10
C GLU A 77 11.75 -25.76 9.06
N ALA A 78 11.21 -26.81 8.43
CA ALA A 78 11.92 -28.05 8.16
C ALA A 78 13.12 -27.84 7.22
N SER A 79 13.00 -26.95 6.22
CA SER A 79 14.09 -26.59 5.32
C SER A 79 15.27 -25.98 6.06
N CYS A 80 15.02 -25.13 7.06
CA CYS A 80 16.06 -24.53 7.89
C CYS A 80 16.75 -25.58 8.76
N ARG A 81 15.97 -26.51 9.33
CA ARG A 81 16.50 -27.56 10.21
C ARG A 81 17.35 -28.59 9.47
N TRP A 82 16.98 -28.96 8.25
CA TRP A 82 17.66 -30.00 7.47
C TRP A 82 18.51 -29.47 6.31
N ARG A 83 18.58 -28.15 6.12
CA ARG A 83 19.36 -27.47 5.06
C ARG A 83 19.03 -27.97 3.65
N LEU A 84 17.74 -28.19 3.38
CA LEU A 84 17.23 -28.68 2.09
C LEU A 84 16.53 -27.54 1.32
N PRO A 85 17.14 -26.97 0.26
CA PRO A 85 16.56 -25.84 -0.48
C PRO A 85 15.24 -26.20 -1.17
N LEU A 86 15.07 -27.44 -1.61
CA LEU A 86 13.83 -27.90 -2.25
C LEU A 86 12.61 -27.81 -1.32
N LEU A 87 12.76 -28.12 -0.02
CA LEU A 87 11.67 -27.96 0.96
C LEU A 87 11.28 -26.48 1.07
N ARG A 88 12.27 -25.59 1.05
CA ARG A 88 12.05 -24.15 1.13
C ARG A 88 11.28 -23.64 -0.09
N GLN A 89 11.70 -24.01 -1.29
CA GLN A 89 11.01 -23.65 -2.54
C GLN A 89 9.57 -24.16 -2.57
N GLN A 90 9.32 -25.39 -2.13
CA GLN A 90 7.96 -25.93 -2.02
C GLN A 90 7.12 -25.18 -0.97
N GLY A 91 7.73 -24.83 0.17
CA GLY A 91 7.09 -23.98 1.17
C GLY A 91 6.70 -22.62 0.62
N HIS A 92 7.59 -21.96 -0.13
CA HIS A 92 7.29 -20.71 -0.82
C HIS A 92 6.14 -20.85 -1.83
N PHE A 93 6.13 -21.93 -2.61
CA PHE A 93 5.03 -22.24 -3.54
C PHE A 93 3.68 -22.37 -2.82
N PHE A 94 3.62 -23.13 -1.72
CA PHE A 94 2.40 -23.25 -0.93
C PHE A 94 1.99 -21.93 -0.27
N ALA A 95 2.94 -21.08 0.12
CA ALA A 95 2.64 -19.74 0.63
C ALA A 95 1.99 -18.85 -0.44
N VAL A 96 2.48 -18.90 -1.69
CA VAL A 96 1.89 -18.16 -2.82
C VAL A 96 0.50 -18.68 -3.17
N ILE A 97 0.32 -20.00 -3.22
CA ILE A 97 -1.00 -20.60 -3.45
C ILE A 97 -1.97 -20.26 -2.33
N THR A 98 -1.50 -20.26 -1.07
CA THR A 98 -2.30 -19.84 0.09
C THR A 98 -2.80 -18.41 -0.09
N PHE A 99 -1.93 -17.49 -0.50
CA PHE A 99 -2.31 -16.12 -0.80
C PHE A 99 -3.35 -16.04 -1.94
N ALA A 100 -3.12 -16.72 -3.06
CA ALA A 100 -4.05 -16.73 -4.19
C ALA A 100 -5.43 -17.31 -3.80
N ARG A 101 -5.45 -18.35 -2.95
CA ARG A 101 -6.68 -18.99 -2.50
C ARG A 101 -7.60 -18.05 -1.71
N VAL A 102 -7.02 -17.10 -0.96
CA VAL A 102 -7.81 -16.11 -0.20
C VAL A 102 -8.78 -15.36 -1.10
N PHE A 103 -8.33 -14.95 -2.29
CA PHE A 103 -9.13 -14.19 -3.24
C PHE A 103 -10.27 -15.00 -3.87
N VAL A 104 -10.08 -16.31 -3.99
CA VAL A 104 -11.05 -17.21 -4.62
C VAL A 104 -12.13 -17.67 -3.63
N ALA A 105 -11.74 -17.99 -2.39
CA ALA A 105 -12.60 -18.73 -1.48
C ALA A 105 -12.90 -18.01 -0.16
N ASN A 106 -11.99 -17.15 0.34
CA ASN A 106 -12.10 -16.60 1.69
C ASN A 106 -12.77 -15.23 1.72
N LEU A 107 -12.56 -14.39 0.71
CA LEU A 107 -13.15 -13.05 0.64
C LEU A 107 -14.68 -13.06 0.48
N SER A 108 -15.24 -14.10 -0.14
CA SER A 108 -16.66 -14.20 -0.44
C SER A 108 -17.48 -14.91 0.64
N ILE A 109 -16.85 -15.36 1.74
CA ILE A 109 -17.56 -16.11 2.80
C ILE A 109 -18.58 -15.19 3.48
N PRO A 110 -19.88 -15.54 3.50
CA PRO A 110 -20.89 -14.80 4.25
C PRO A 110 -20.94 -15.26 5.70
N GLY A 111 -21.37 -14.38 6.60
CA GLY A 111 -21.66 -14.71 8.00
C GLY A 111 -20.61 -14.23 8.99
N ALA A 112 -20.97 -14.36 10.26
CA ALA A 112 -20.15 -13.99 11.41
C ALA A 112 -20.37 -14.99 12.55
N THR A 113 -19.32 -15.24 13.34
CA THR A 113 -19.38 -16.05 14.56
C THR A 113 -18.85 -15.21 15.71
N ALA A 114 -19.59 -15.15 16.82
CA ALA A 114 -19.22 -14.35 17.99
C ALA A 114 -18.90 -12.87 17.67
N GLY A 115 -19.61 -12.29 16.69
CA GLY A 115 -19.40 -10.91 16.26
C GLY A 115 -18.22 -10.68 15.31
N ILE A 116 -17.46 -11.73 14.95
CA ILE A 116 -16.33 -11.65 14.01
C ILE A 116 -16.77 -12.24 12.67
N SER A 117 -16.54 -11.51 11.58
CA SER A 117 -16.84 -12.01 10.23
C SER A 117 -16.03 -13.28 9.93
N HIS A 118 -16.62 -14.22 9.19
CA HIS A 118 -15.89 -15.42 8.79
C HIS A 118 -14.70 -15.12 7.88
N ARG A 119 -14.74 -13.99 7.16
CA ARG A 119 -13.64 -13.47 6.35
C ARG A 119 -12.47 -13.07 7.26
N ALA A 120 -12.72 -12.24 8.26
CA ALA A 120 -11.71 -11.82 9.23
C ALA A 120 -11.11 -13.02 9.98
N LEU A 121 -11.93 -14.01 10.38
CA LEU A 121 -11.48 -15.23 11.04
C LEU A 121 -10.49 -16.05 10.19
N THR A 122 -10.56 -15.96 8.86
CA THR A 122 -9.65 -16.70 7.98
C THR A 122 -8.49 -15.87 7.47
N ILE A 123 -8.67 -14.55 7.27
CA ILE A 123 -7.63 -13.68 6.70
C ILE A 123 -6.66 -13.18 7.78
N ILE A 124 -7.12 -12.87 8.99
CA ILE A 124 -6.25 -12.38 10.09
C ILE A 124 -5.15 -13.40 10.43
N PRO A 125 -5.44 -14.71 10.60
CA PRO A 125 -4.39 -15.71 10.80
C PRO A 125 -3.38 -15.76 9.65
N LEU A 126 -3.82 -15.54 8.41
CA LEU A 126 -2.95 -15.53 7.24
C LEU A 126 -2.06 -14.27 7.20
N ILE A 127 -2.57 -13.11 7.61
CA ILE A 127 -1.76 -11.89 7.81
C ILE A 127 -0.65 -12.17 8.83
N ILE A 128 -1.00 -12.75 9.99
CA ILE A 128 -0.04 -13.12 11.03
C ILE A 128 0.99 -14.12 10.50
N PHE A 129 0.55 -15.13 9.74
CA PHE A 129 1.40 -16.12 9.09
C PHE A 129 2.42 -15.47 8.16
N PHE A 130 2.00 -14.56 7.26
CA PHE A 130 2.93 -13.87 6.36
C PHE A 130 3.88 -12.91 7.10
N CYS A 131 3.41 -12.22 8.15
CA CYS A 131 4.30 -11.43 9.01
C CYS A 131 5.34 -12.31 9.71
N HIS A 132 4.95 -13.52 10.14
CA HIS A 132 5.87 -14.49 10.73
C HIS A 132 6.90 -14.98 9.71
N LEU A 133 6.48 -15.34 8.49
CA LEU A 133 7.41 -15.71 7.42
C LEU A 133 8.39 -14.58 7.08
N PHE A 134 7.91 -13.34 7.02
CA PHE A 134 8.78 -12.18 6.86
C PHE A 134 9.82 -12.09 7.98
N SER A 135 9.38 -12.14 9.26
CA SER A 135 10.32 -12.07 10.38
C SER A 135 11.29 -13.26 10.40
N ARG A 136 10.86 -14.45 9.96
CA ARG A 136 11.70 -15.65 9.96
C ARG A 136 12.76 -15.58 8.87
N CYS A 137 12.35 -15.34 7.64
CA CYS A 137 13.26 -15.24 6.49
C CYS A 137 14.17 -13.99 6.60
N SER A 138 13.75 -12.94 7.31
CA SER A 138 14.60 -11.76 7.54
C SER A 138 15.67 -11.93 8.62
N LYS A 139 15.56 -12.94 9.52
CA LYS A 139 16.40 -13.08 10.72
C LYS A 139 17.43 -14.20 10.67
N ASP A 140 17.56 -14.96 9.57
CA ASP A 140 18.41 -16.15 9.56
C ASP A 140 19.91 -15.78 9.70
N PRO A 141 20.58 -16.06 10.85
CA PRO A 141 21.93 -15.54 11.15
C PRO A 141 23.07 -16.38 10.57
N ASP A 142 22.80 -17.62 10.17
CA ASP A 142 23.80 -18.55 9.70
C ASP A 142 23.83 -18.49 8.17
N GLY A 143 24.85 -17.82 7.63
CA GLY A 143 25.09 -17.59 6.20
C GLY A 143 25.24 -18.85 5.34
N LEU A 144 24.19 -19.69 5.29
CA LEU A 144 23.88 -20.48 4.12
C LEU A 144 23.68 -19.49 2.99
N GLU A 145 24.44 -19.67 1.91
CA GLU A 145 24.35 -18.87 0.69
C GLU A 145 22.88 -18.75 0.30
N TYR A 146 22.31 -17.60 0.59
CA TYR A 146 20.94 -17.27 0.24
C TYR A 146 20.87 -17.37 -1.28
N GLU A 147 20.18 -18.38 -1.82
CA GLU A 147 19.84 -18.36 -3.24
C GLU A 147 19.14 -17.04 -3.53
N ALA A 148 19.46 -16.40 -4.65
CA ALA A 148 18.88 -15.11 -5.02
C ALA A 148 17.33 -15.10 -4.91
N SER A 149 16.71 -16.27 -5.14
CA SER A 149 15.26 -16.50 -5.01
C SER A 149 14.70 -16.16 -3.63
N ASP A 150 15.39 -16.48 -2.54
CA ASP A 150 14.87 -16.27 -1.18
C ASP A 150 14.76 -14.76 -0.86
N LYS A 151 15.65 -13.92 -1.41
CA LYS A 151 15.61 -12.45 -1.17
C LYS A 151 14.36 -11.82 -1.76
N ASP A 152 13.89 -12.36 -2.88
CA ASP A 152 12.68 -11.88 -3.52
C ASP A 152 11.43 -12.32 -2.74
N PHE A 153 11.45 -13.51 -2.13
CA PHE A 153 10.38 -13.94 -1.22
C PHE A 153 10.31 -13.12 0.07
N VAL A 154 11.43 -12.66 0.64
CA VAL A 154 11.39 -11.75 1.80
C VAL A 154 10.62 -10.47 1.47
N LYS A 155 10.90 -9.87 0.30
CA LYS A 155 10.16 -8.69 -0.17
C LYS A 155 8.70 -9.04 -0.37
N LEU A 156 8.39 -10.16 -1.04
CA LEU A 156 7.02 -10.62 -1.24
C LEU A 156 6.26 -10.70 0.10
N TYR A 157 6.82 -11.38 1.10
CA TYR A 157 6.20 -11.54 2.43
C TYR A 157 6.04 -10.25 3.21
N LEU A 158 6.75 -9.19 2.86
CA LEU A 158 6.50 -7.87 3.40
C LEU A 158 5.28 -7.20 2.75
N PHE A 159 4.97 -7.48 1.47
CA PHE A 159 3.82 -6.90 0.76
C PHE A 159 2.52 -7.69 0.96
N LEU A 160 2.57 -9.02 1.04
CA LEU A 160 1.35 -9.86 1.15
C LEU A 160 0.46 -9.51 2.35
N PRO A 161 0.97 -9.31 3.59
CA PRO A 161 0.14 -8.94 4.75
C PRO A 161 -0.60 -7.63 4.51
N THR A 162 0.06 -6.64 3.92
CA THR A 162 -0.51 -5.32 3.64
C THR A 162 -1.59 -5.40 2.58
N ILE A 163 -1.39 -6.19 1.52
CA ILE A 163 -2.43 -6.43 0.49
C ILE A 163 -3.63 -7.14 1.12
N LEU A 164 -3.41 -8.19 1.92
CA LEU A 164 -4.48 -8.91 2.60
C LEU A 164 -5.26 -8.00 3.56
N ALA A 165 -4.57 -7.18 4.35
CA ALA A 165 -5.21 -6.22 5.25
C ALA A 165 -6.03 -5.17 4.48
N ALA A 166 -5.48 -4.61 3.39
CA ALA A 166 -6.20 -3.65 2.56
C ALA A 166 -7.47 -4.28 1.94
N VAL A 167 -7.36 -5.48 1.39
CA VAL A 167 -8.51 -6.17 0.81
C VAL A 167 -9.52 -6.57 1.88
N ALA A 168 -9.07 -7.06 3.05
CA ALA A 168 -9.96 -7.35 4.18
C ALA A 168 -10.75 -6.11 4.60
N ILE A 169 -10.09 -4.96 4.79
CA ILE A 169 -10.75 -3.68 5.09
C ILE A 169 -11.84 -3.37 4.06
N ARG A 170 -11.59 -3.58 2.76
CA ARG A 170 -12.56 -3.31 1.70
C ARG A 170 -13.80 -4.21 1.75
N PHE A 171 -13.65 -5.45 2.21
CA PHE A 171 -14.75 -6.39 2.35
C PHE A 171 -15.50 -6.24 3.68
N GLU A 172 -14.84 -5.80 4.76
CA GLU A 172 -15.46 -5.56 6.07
C GLU A 172 -16.22 -4.24 6.11
N PHE A 173 -15.60 -3.15 5.64
CA PHE A 173 -16.18 -1.80 5.69
C PHE A 173 -17.03 -1.46 4.46
N GLY A 174 -17.16 -2.40 3.52
CA GLY A 174 -17.94 -2.24 2.29
C GLY A 174 -17.33 -1.21 1.34
N ARG A 175 -18.14 -0.69 0.40
CA ARG A 175 -17.66 0.27 -0.60
C ARG A 175 -17.34 1.63 0.02
N TYR A 176 -18.21 2.12 0.91
CA TYR A 176 -18.23 3.52 1.34
C TYR A 176 -17.17 3.89 2.38
N LEU A 177 -16.85 2.97 3.30
CA LEU A 177 -15.90 3.23 4.39
C LEU A 177 -14.50 2.66 4.12
N ALA A 178 -14.29 2.00 2.97
CA ALA A 178 -13.00 1.42 2.64
C ALA A 178 -11.90 2.46 2.40
N ALA A 179 -12.17 3.52 1.62
CA ALA A 179 -11.17 4.56 1.39
C ALA A 179 -10.73 5.30 2.67
N PRO A 180 -11.62 5.75 3.57
CA PRO A 180 -11.20 6.36 4.83
C PRO A 180 -10.47 5.35 5.75
N ALA A 181 -10.91 4.08 5.77
CA ALA A 181 -10.20 3.05 6.52
C ALA A 181 -8.81 2.75 5.95
N TRP A 182 -8.61 2.79 4.63
CA TRP A 182 -7.29 2.72 4.00
C TRP A 182 -6.42 3.94 4.29
N GLY A 183 -7.02 5.14 4.41
CA GLY A 183 -6.33 6.34 4.87
C GLY A 183 -5.76 6.16 6.28
N ILE A 184 -6.58 5.67 7.22
CA ILE A 184 -6.13 5.34 8.58
C ILE A 184 -5.07 4.24 8.55
N PHE A 185 -5.26 3.20 7.74
CA PHE A 185 -4.30 2.10 7.62
C PHE A 185 -2.95 2.58 7.05
N SER A 186 -2.95 3.56 6.13
CA SER A 186 -1.72 4.21 5.64
C SER A 186 -0.96 4.90 6.79
N VAL A 187 -1.66 5.63 7.68
CA VAL A 187 -1.05 6.23 8.88
C VAL A 187 -0.42 5.16 9.78
N ILE A 188 -1.12 4.05 9.99
CA ILE A 188 -0.63 2.93 10.81
C ILE A 188 0.63 2.32 10.19
N LEU A 189 0.62 2.03 8.89
CA LEU A 189 1.78 1.48 8.17
C LEU A 189 2.99 2.41 8.23
N LEU A 190 2.77 3.72 8.06
CA LEU A 190 3.84 4.70 8.18
C LEU A 190 4.40 4.75 9.60
N GLY A 191 3.53 4.74 10.61
CA GLY A 191 3.92 4.69 12.02
C GLY A 191 4.75 3.45 12.35
N LEU A 192 4.34 2.27 11.88
CA LEU A 192 5.11 1.03 12.03
C LEU A 192 6.44 1.08 11.27
N GLY A 193 6.44 1.64 10.05
CA GLY A 193 7.66 1.80 9.25
C GLY A 193 8.66 2.76 9.89
N ASN A 194 8.18 3.77 10.62
CA ASN A 194 9.02 4.63 11.43
C ASN A 194 9.52 3.93 12.69
N HIS A 195 8.64 3.21 13.39
CA HIS A 195 8.96 2.54 14.64
C HIS A 195 10.01 1.43 14.48
N TRP A 196 9.98 0.68 13.37
CA TRP A 196 10.93 -0.40 13.07
C TRP A 196 12.03 -0.02 12.05
N ASP A 197 12.12 1.26 11.69
CA ASP A 197 13.03 1.79 10.66
C ASP A 197 13.02 1.01 9.33
N MET A 198 11.82 0.65 8.88
CA MET A 198 11.60 -0.15 7.67
C MET A 198 11.15 0.73 6.49
N PRO A 199 12.03 1.07 5.53
CA PRO A 199 11.68 1.96 4.42
C PRO A 199 10.60 1.37 3.50
N ASP A 200 10.60 0.05 3.29
CA ASP A 200 9.59 -0.61 2.46
C ASP A 200 8.17 -0.47 3.02
N LEU A 201 8.01 -0.47 4.35
CA LEU A 201 6.71 -0.28 5.00
C LEU A 201 6.22 1.16 4.87
N ARG A 202 7.15 2.13 4.93
CA ARG A 202 6.86 3.55 4.60
C ARG A 202 6.38 3.68 3.16
N ARG A 203 7.05 3.05 2.19
CA ARG A 203 6.64 3.08 0.77
C ARG A 203 5.27 2.42 0.55
N GLN A 204 4.97 1.34 1.24
CA GLN A 204 3.64 0.71 1.20
C GLN A 204 2.53 1.67 1.68
N SER A 205 2.81 2.49 2.69
CA SER A 205 1.85 3.53 3.14
C SER A 205 1.54 4.55 2.05
N ILE A 206 2.54 4.97 1.27
CA ILE A 206 2.37 5.93 0.16
C ILE A 206 1.52 5.30 -0.94
N LEU A 207 1.83 4.06 -1.34
CA LEU A 207 1.06 3.35 -2.36
C LEU A 207 -0.40 3.16 -1.93
N LEU A 208 -0.63 2.78 -0.68
CA LEU A 208 -1.98 2.63 -0.14
C LEU A 208 -2.71 3.98 -0.09
N ALA A 209 -2.03 5.07 0.26
CA ALA A 209 -2.61 6.41 0.24
C ALA A 209 -3.05 6.81 -1.17
N CYS A 210 -2.21 6.58 -2.20
CA CYS A 210 -2.57 6.82 -3.59
C CYS A 210 -3.82 6.01 -4.01
N VAL A 211 -3.86 4.71 -3.67
CA VAL A 211 -5.02 3.86 -3.95
C VAL A 211 -6.27 4.36 -3.25
N SER A 212 -6.15 4.78 -1.99
CA SER A 212 -7.29 5.30 -1.22
C SER A 212 -7.88 6.57 -1.84
N VAL A 213 -7.04 7.51 -2.27
CA VAL A 213 -7.47 8.76 -2.91
C VAL A 213 -8.08 8.49 -4.27
N PHE A 214 -7.50 7.59 -5.06
CA PHE A 214 -8.05 7.18 -6.34
C PHE A 214 -9.45 6.55 -6.18
N GLN A 215 -9.62 5.67 -5.19
CA GLN A 215 -10.92 5.07 -4.87
C GLN A 215 -11.95 6.14 -4.46
N ALA A 216 -11.58 7.04 -3.55
CA ALA A 216 -12.48 8.10 -3.09
C ALA A 216 -12.88 9.07 -4.20
N TRP A 217 -11.91 9.45 -5.05
CA TRP A 217 -12.15 10.30 -6.21
C TRP A 217 -13.13 9.67 -7.19
N THR A 218 -12.95 8.38 -7.51
CA THR A 218 -13.73 7.72 -8.57
C THR A 218 -15.09 7.20 -8.11
N THR A 219 -15.27 6.90 -6.82
CA THR A 219 -16.44 6.19 -6.34
C THR A 219 -17.08 6.78 -5.10
N ASP A 220 -16.35 6.83 -3.98
CA ASP A 220 -16.98 7.04 -2.66
C ASP A 220 -17.54 8.45 -2.46
N LEU A 221 -16.98 9.46 -3.14
CA LEU A 221 -17.44 10.84 -3.03
C LEU A 221 -18.60 11.18 -3.98
N PHE A 222 -18.78 10.45 -5.09
CA PHE A 222 -19.83 10.76 -6.08
C PHE A 222 -21.23 10.33 -5.62
N ASP A 223 -21.36 9.11 -5.08
CA ASP A 223 -22.65 8.50 -4.74
C ASP A 223 -22.68 7.98 -3.28
N PRO A 224 -22.82 8.87 -2.28
CA PRO A 224 -22.92 8.47 -0.89
C PRO A 224 -24.33 7.90 -0.62
N GLN A 225 -24.60 6.67 -1.05
CA GLN A 225 -25.81 5.93 -0.67
C GLN A 225 -25.52 4.95 0.46
N GLY A 226 -25.71 5.34 1.72
CA GLY A 226 -25.65 4.43 2.87
C GLY A 226 -25.92 5.06 4.25
N PHE A 227 -26.84 4.48 5.01
CA PHE A 227 -27.18 4.72 6.45
C PHE A 227 -26.87 6.10 7.09
N SER A 228 -27.93 6.95 7.11
CA SER A 228 -28.40 8.00 8.03
C SER A 228 -27.47 8.90 8.90
N PHE A 229 -26.16 8.71 8.98
CA PHE A 229 -25.23 9.64 9.67
C PHE A 229 -23.80 9.61 9.10
N HIS A 230 -23.39 8.50 8.47
CA HIS A 230 -22.04 8.29 7.90
C HIS A 230 -21.98 8.51 6.38
N SER A 231 -23.12 8.81 5.75
CA SER A 231 -23.26 9.15 4.32
C SER A 231 -22.83 10.59 3.98
N ASN A 232 -22.03 11.22 4.83
CA ASN A 232 -21.62 12.59 4.62
C ASN A 232 -20.24 12.62 3.94
N ARG A 233 -20.17 13.20 2.74
CA ARG A 233 -18.92 13.43 1.99
C ARG A 233 -17.87 14.13 2.86
N TRP A 234 -18.30 15.02 3.76
CA TRP A 234 -17.44 15.68 4.73
C TRP A 234 -16.77 14.74 5.72
N PHE A 235 -17.45 13.67 6.15
CA PHE A 235 -16.86 12.68 7.06
C PHE A 235 -15.77 11.87 6.34
N ILE A 236 -16.11 11.29 5.18
CA ILE A 236 -15.18 10.49 4.37
C ILE A 236 -13.97 11.34 3.96
N GLY A 237 -14.23 12.50 3.35
CA GLY A 237 -13.19 13.43 2.94
C GLY A 237 -12.36 13.94 4.12
N GLY A 238 -13.00 14.31 5.23
CA GLY A 238 -12.32 14.81 6.43
C GLY A 238 -11.36 13.78 7.03
N VAL A 239 -11.78 12.53 7.20
CA VAL A 239 -10.92 11.45 7.70
C VAL A 239 -9.73 11.22 6.77
N MET A 240 -9.96 11.18 5.46
CA MET A 240 -8.90 10.95 4.48
C MET A 240 -7.89 12.11 4.42
N ILE A 241 -8.38 13.35 4.31
CA ILE A 241 -7.54 14.55 4.25
C ILE A 241 -6.70 14.65 5.53
N THR A 242 -7.30 14.41 6.69
CA THR A 242 -6.60 14.39 7.98
C THR A 242 -5.54 13.30 8.01
N SER A 243 -5.88 12.08 7.58
CA SER A 243 -4.93 10.96 7.51
C SER A 243 -3.73 11.27 6.61
N LEU A 244 -3.96 11.89 5.45
CA LEU A 244 -2.89 12.27 4.51
C LEU A 244 -1.98 13.36 5.09
N TYR A 245 -2.53 14.38 5.74
CA TYR A 245 -1.72 15.39 6.42
C TYR A 245 -0.96 14.80 7.62
N ILE A 246 -1.56 13.89 8.39
CA ILE A 246 -0.85 13.15 9.44
C ILE A 246 0.33 12.38 8.83
N CYS A 247 0.12 11.67 7.71
CA CYS A 247 1.21 10.98 7.02
C CYS A 247 2.33 11.94 6.58
N GLN A 248 1.97 13.12 6.05
CA GLN A 248 2.95 14.15 5.70
C GLN A 248 3.81 14.59 6.90
N PHE A 249 3.22 14.73 8.08
CA PHE A 249 3.96 15.14 9.28
C PHE A 249 4.78 14.01 9.92
N LEU A 250 4.28 12.78 9.86
CA LEU A 250 4.98 11.62 10.40
C LEU A 250 6.16 11.17 9.53
N PHE A 251 6.20 11.53 8.25
CA PHE A 251 7.26 11.04 7.37
C PHE A 251 8.65 11.59 7.77
N PRO A 252 9.70 10.74 7.88
CA PRO A 252 11.03 11.19 8.29
C PRO A 252 11.64 12.20 7.30
N ARG A 253 12.03 13.38 7.80
CA ARG A 253 12.70 14.42 6.99
C ARG A 253 14.11 14.03 6.53
N SER A 254 14.71 13.00 7.15
CA SER A 254 16.03 12.48 6.74
C SER A 254 16.06 12.01 5.28
N CYS A 255 14.91 11.57 4.73
CA CYS A 255 14.79 11.14 3.35
C CYS A 255 14.78 12.29 2.33
N GLU A 256 14.50 13.53 2.76
CA GLU A 256 14.47 14.71 1.88
C GLU A 256 15.89 15.21 1.52
N ASN A 257 16.89 14.86 2.33
CA ASN A 257 18.29 15.23 2.12
C ASN A 257 19.09 14.22 1.28
N LEU A 258 18.47 13.11 0.85
CA LEU A 258 19.11 12.15 -0.03
C LEU A 258 19.30 12.81 -1.41
N SER A 259 20.56 12.94 -1.84
CA SER A 259 20.90 13.43 -3.18
C SER A 259 20.23 12.54 -4.22
N PHE A 260 19.48 13.15 -5.14
CA PHE A 260 18.82 12.46 -6.25
C PHE A 260 19.86 11.93 -7.24
N GLU A 261 20.60 10.89 -6.86
CA GLU A 261 21.33 10.05 -7.79
C GLU A 261 20.28 9.21 -8.52
N ARG A 262 19.96 9.67 -9.73
CA ARG A 262 18.95 9.10 -10.61
C ARG A 262 19.20 7.59 -10.77
N THR A 263 18.23 6.73 -10.40
CA THR A 263 17.85 5.56 -11.24
C THR A 263 16.61 4.75 -10.82
N ASN A 264 16.06 4.79 -9.59
CA ASN A 264 14.95 3.89 -9.21
C ASN A 264 13.66 4.58 -8.72
N PHE A 265 12.50 3.99 -9.05
CA PHE A 265 11.17 4.46 -8.60
C PHE A 265 11.01 4.51 -7.07
N ARG A 266 11.73 3.65 -6.34
CA ARG A 266 11.68 3.61 -4.87
C ARG A 266 12.28 4.87 -4.24
N ASP A 267 13.44 5.30 -4.75
CA ASP A 267 14.13 6.50 -4.26
C ASP A 267 13.30 7.76 -4.58
N PHE A 268 12.62 7.75 -5.73
CA PHE A 268 11.65 8.79 -6.06
C PHE A 268 10.54 8.89 -5.03
N LEU A 269 9.97 7.78 -4.58
CA LEU A 269 8.93 7.79 -3.54
C LEU A 269 9.46 8.36 -2.23
N ASP A 270 10.63 7.92 -1.78
CA ASP A 270 11.21 8.35 -0.50
C ASP A 270 11.54 9.85 -0.46
N VAL A 271 12.16 10.37 -1.53
CA VAL A 271 12.52 11.79 -1.64
C VAL A 271 11.26 12.67 -1.76
N ASN A 272 10.25 12.22 -2.50
CA ASN A 272 9.04 13.01 -2.78
C ASN A 272 7.86 12.68 -1.84
N SER A 273 8.07 11.95 -0.74
CA SER A 273 6.98 11.46 0.11
C SER A 273 6.09 12.59 0.65
N SER A 274 6.69 13.61 1.27
CA SER A 274 5.98 14.78 1.78
C SER A 274 5.22 15.54 0.68
N PHE A 275 5.79 15.57 -0.52
CA PHE A 275 5.18 16.18 -1.69
C PHE A 275 3.95 15.41 -2.16
N ILE A 276 4.06 14.09 -2.26
CA ILE A 276 2.99 13.20 -2.66
C ILE A 276 1.81 13.32 -1.68
N PHE A 277 2.04 13.21 -0.37
CA PHE A 277 0.96 13.32 0.62
C PHE A 277 0.28 14.69 0.60
N SER A 278 1.06 15.78 0.52
CA SER A 278 0.50 17.14 0.46
C SER A 278 -0.35 17.39 -0.78
N ILE A 279 0.10 16.91 -1.95
CA ILE A 279 -0.65 17.05 -3.19
C ILE A 279 -1.92 16.21 -3.14
N LEU A 280 -1.84 14.96 -2.69
CA LEU A 280 -3.00 14.09 -2.54
C LEU A 280 -4.05 14.71 -1.60
N ALA A 281 -3.63 15.25 -0.45
CA ALA A 281 -4.52 15.91 0.50
C ALA A 281 -5.17 17.17 -0.09
N SER A 282 -4.37 18.02 -0.74
CA SER A 282 -4.84 19.28 -1.36
C SER A 282 -5.80 19.01 -2.52
N PHE A 283 -5.48 18.02 -3.35
CA PHE A 283 -6.35 17.57 -4.44
C PHE A 283 -7.68 17.05 -3.91
N LEU A 284 -7.65 16.17 -2.91
CA LEU A 284 -8.86 15.59 -2.33
C LEU A 284 -9.75 16.65 -1.69
N LEU A 285 -9.16 17.63 -0.98
CA LEU A 285 -9.91 18.77 -0.42
C LEU A 285 -10.52 19.65 -1.52
N ALA A 286 -9.76 19.96 -2.58
CA ALA A 286 -10.29 20.75 -3.70
C ALA A 286 -11.43 20.02 -4.41
N PHE A 287 -11.30 18.71 -4.58
CA PHE A 287 -12.33 17.86 -5.18
C PHE A 287 -13.57 17.73 -4.28
N LEU A 288 -13.40 17.62 -2.96
CA LEU A 288 -14.51 17.63 -2.01
C LEU A 288 -15.30 18.95 -2.09
N LEU A 289 -14.60 20.09 -2.13
CA LEU A 289 -15.23 21.41 -2.29
C LEU A 289 -15.96 21.53 -3.63
N TYR A 290 -15.43 20.93 -4.70
CA TYR A 290 -16.10 20.90 -6.01
C TYR A 290 -17.46 20.18 -5.97
N LEU A 291 -17.57 19.11 -5.19
CA LEU A 291 -18.80 18.32 -5.10
C LEU A 291 -19.87 18.96 -4.20
N GLU A 292 -19.45 19.73 -3.20
CA GLU A 292 -20.35 20.21 -2.15
C GLU A 292 -20.69 21.70 -2.29
N VAL A 293 -19.72 22.53 -2.67
CA VAL A 293 -19.93 23.97 -2.76
C VAL A 293 -20.66 24.28 -4.06
N SER A 294 -21.77 25.01 -3.96
CA SER A 294 -22.50 25.47 -5.14
C SER A 294 -21.60 26.24 -6.11
N GLY A 295 -21.82 26.10 -7.42
CA GLY A 295 -20.92 26.60 -8.46
C GLY A 295 -20.54 28.09 -8.32
N LYS A 296 -21.46 28.93 -7.83
CA LYS A 296 -21.24 30.37 -7.61
C LYS A 296 -20.21 30.69 -6.52
N PHE A 297 -20.11 29.85 -5.48
CA PHE A 297 -19.17 30.06 -4.37
C PHE A 297 -17.91 29.19 -4.49
N LEU A 298 -17.83 28.34 -5.52
CA LEU A 298 -16.73 27.39 -5.69
C LEU A 298 -15.37 28.09 -5.86
N THR A 299 -15.30 29.16 -6.66
CA THR A 299 -14.05 29.91 -6.86
C THR A 299 -13.59 30.58 -5.55
N ALA A 300 -14.52 31.07 -4.73
CA ALA A 300 -14.21 31.60 -3.41
C ALA A 300 -13.73 30.50 -2.44
N ALA A 301 -14.34 29.32 -2.47
CA ALA A 301 -13.95 28.19 -1.62
C ALA A 301 -12.56 27.64 -1.96
N TRP A 302 -12.24 27.44 -3.24
CA TRP A 302 -10.88 27.08 -3.68
C TRP A 302 -9.87 28.20 -3.38
N GLY A 303 -10.29 29.47 -3.51
CA GLY A 303 -9.48 30.62 -3.09
C GLY A 303 -9.13 30.57 -1.61
N ALA A 304 -10.12 30.31 -0.74
CA ALA A 304 -9.92 30.15 0.69
C ALA A 304 -9.01 28.96 1.01
N GLN A 305 -9.17 27.83 0.33
CA GLN A 305 -8.26 26.69 0.44
C GLN A 305 -6.82 27.08 0.07
N GLY A 306 -6.61 27.81 -1.02
CA GLY A 306 -5.29 28.27 -1.46
C GLY A 306 -4.63 29.21 -0.45
N VAL A 307 -5.41 30.12 0.15
CA VAL A 307 -4.95 31.00 1.24
C VAL A 307 -4.59 30.19 2.48
N LEU A 308 -5.40 29.21 2.89
CA LEU A 308 -5.10 28.35 4.03
C LEU A 308 -3.82 27.54 3.82
N LEU A 309 -3.60 27.00 2.62
CA LEU A 309 -2.36 26.29 2.26
C LEU A 309 -1.13 27.20 2.39
N LEU A 310 -1.21 28.46 1.94
CA LEU A 310 -0.14 29.44 2.14
C LEU A 310 0.05 29.77 3.62
N PHE A 311 -1.04 30.04 4.33
CA PHE A 311 -1.03 30.40 5.74
C PHE A 311 -0.38 29.32 6.60
N PHE A 312 -0.69 28.04 6.39
CA PHE A 312 -0.03 26.93 7.08
C PHE A 312 1.37 26.64 6.53
N GLY A 313 1.61 26.90 5.23
CA GLY A 313 2.90 26.67 4.58
C GLY A 313 4.04 27.54 5.13
N PHE A 314 3.77 28.78 5.56
CA PHE A 314 4.79 29.69 6.11
C PHE A 314 5.29 29.25 7.50
N PRO A 315 4.45 29.04 8.54
CA PRO A 315 4.89 28.59 9.86
C PRO A 315 5.56 27.22 9.82
N LEU A 316 5.05 26.30 8.99
CA LEU A 316 5.60 24.96 8.85
C LEU A 316 6.92 24.94 8.05
N ARG A 317 7.32 26.06 7.43
CA ARG A 317 8.46 26.18 6.51
C ARG A 317 8.43 25.18 5.36
N GLN A 318 7.25 24.68 4.99
CA GLN A 318 7.10 23.69 3.93
C GLN A 318 6.89 24.40 2.59
N LYS A 319 7.91 24.30 1.70
CA LYS A 319 7.86 24.87 0.34
C LYS A 319 6.67 24.32 -0.45
N ILE A 320 6.35 23.05 -0.25
CA ILE A 320 5.32 22.31 -0.99
C ILE A 320 3.93 22.89 -0.76
N LEU A 321 3.51 23.09 0.51
CA LEU A 321 2.21 23.70 0.83
C LEU A 321 2.07 25.07 0.18
N ARG A 322 3.15 25.86 0.17
CA ARG A 322 3.16 27.18 -0.44
C ARG A 322 2.96 27.10 -1.95
N TYR A 323 3.66 26.20 -2.63
CA TYR A 323 3.48 25.99 -4.07
C TYR A 323 2.09 25.45 -4.40
N SER A 324 1.56 24.47 -3.67
CA SER A 324 0.19 23.98 -3.86
C SER A 324 -0.85 25.10 -3.67
N GLY A 325 -0.69 25.94 -2.65
CA GLY A 325 -1.56 27.10 -2.42
C GLY A 325 -1.48 28.13 -3.54
N LEU A 326 -0.26 28.50 -3.98
CA LEU A 326 -0.05 29.45 -5.06
C LEU A 326 -0.61 28.91 -6.39
N SER A 327 -0.39 27.63 -6.71
CA SER A 327 -0.95 26.98 -7.89
C SER A 327 -2.48 26.96 -7.87
N LEU A 328 -3.10 26.70 -6.72
CA LEU A 328 -4.55 26.71 -6.59
C LEU A 328 -5.13 28.13 -6.74
N LEU A 329 -4.47 29.14 -6.16
CA LEU A 329 -4.86 30.55 -6.34
C LEU A 329 -4.72 31.00 -7.79
N PHE A 330 -3.64 30.59 -8.46
CA PHE A 330 -3.44 30.84 -9.88
C PHE A 330 -4.54 30.18 -10.73
N LEU A 331 -4.92 28.95 -10.40
CA LEU A 331 -6.05 28.28 -11.04
C LEU A 331 -7.38 29.00 -10.80
N CYS A 332 -7.63 29.49 -9.58
CA CYS A 332 -8.80 30.30 -9.25
C CYS A 332 -8.82 31.59 -10.07
N MET A 333 -7.67 32.25 -10.22
CA MET A 333 -7.51 33.45 -11.03
C MET A 333 -7.89 33.17 -12.50
N ILE A 334 -7.38 32.10 -13.10
CA ILE A 334 -7.74 31.69 -14.47
C ILE A 334 -9.24 31.40 -14.57
N LYS A 335 -9.80 30.61 -13.63
CA LYS A 335 -11.21 30.25 -13.64
C LYS A 335 -12.11 31.47 -13.53
N LEU A 336 -11.76 32.43 -12.67
CA LEU A 336 -12.49 33.68 -12.51
C LEU A 336 -12.56 34.46 -13.83
N PHE A 337 -11.43 34.60 -14.53
CA PHE A 337 -11.40 35.33 -15.82
C PHE A 337 -12.09 34.59 -16.96
N VAL A 338 -11.92 33.27 -17.04
CA VAL A 338 -12.41 32.48 -18.18
C VAL A 338 -13.88 32.11 -18.02
N TYR A 339 -14.33 31.78 -16.82
CA TYR A 339 -15.69 31.28 -16.56
C TYR A 339 -16.56 32.32 -15.84
N ASP A 340 -16.13 32.81 -14.69
CA ASP A 340 -17.01 33.64 -13.84
C ASP A 340 -17.33 35.00 -14.49
N LEU A 341 -16.38 35.60 -15.23
CA LEU A 341 -16.65 36.82 -16.00
C LEU A 341 -17.55 36.61 -17.23
N ARG A 342 -17.73 35.37 -17.71
CA ARG A 342 -18.65 35.07 -18.84
C ARG A 342 -20.11 35.08 -18.40
N GLU A 343 -20.39 34.79 -17.13
CA GLU A 343 -21.77 34.77 -16.63
C GLU A 343 -22.28 36.18 -16.29
N LEU A 344 -21.38 37.17 -16.19
CA LEU A 344 -21.72 38.57 -15.97
C LEU A 344 -22.29 39.23 -17.25
N ASN A 345 -23.28 40.11 -17.05
CA ASN A 345 -23.83 40.95 -18.12
C ASN A 345 -22.71 41.69 -18.86
N GLN A 346 -22.90 41.91 -20.16
CA GLN A 346 -21.89 42.48 -21.07
C GLN A 346 -21.21 43.74 -20.52
N ASN A 347 -21.96 44.61 -19.85
CA ASN A 347 -21.43 45.83 -19.24
C ASN A 347 -20.44 45.53 -18.10
N TYR A 348 -20.79 44.65 -17.16
CA TYR A 348 -19.91 44.28 -16.04
C TYR A 348 -18.65 43.52 -16.50
N ARG A 349 -18.75 42.77 -17.60
CA ARG A 349 -17.60 42.07 -18.20
C ARG A 349 -16.54 43.05 -18.70
N VAL A 350 -16.96 44.09 -19.44
CA VAL A 350 -16.04 45.12 -19.96
C VAL A 350 -15.36 45.87 -18.81
N PHE A 351 -16.13 46.32 -17.81
CA PHE A 351 -15.56 47.00 -16.63
C PHE A 351 -14.56 46.13 -15.86
N SER A 352 -14.86 44.84 -15.70
CA SER A 352 -13.96 43.90 -15.00
C SER A 352 -12.63 43.72 -15.73
N PHE A 353 -12.65 43.61 -17.07
CA PHE A 353 -11.42 43.52 -17.86
C PHE A 353 -10.59 44.80 -17.84
N VAL A 354 -11.23 45.97 -17.85
CA VAL A 354 -10.54 47.27 -17.75
C VAL A 354 -9.88 47.43 -16.39
N ILE A 355 -10.62 47.21 -15.30
CA ILE A 355 -10.08 47.28 -13.93
C ILE A 355 -8.93 46.28 -13.77
N LEU A 356 -9.10 45.06 -14.26
CA LEU A 356 -8.04 44.06 -14.24
C LEU A 356 -6.80 44.50 -15.01
N GLY A 357 -6.96 45.05 -16.21
CA GLY A 357 -5.85 45.59 -17.00
C GLY A 357 -5.05 46.62 -16.22
N PHE A 358 -5.74 47.56 -15.55
CA PHE A 358 -5.09 48.53 -14.67
C PHE A 358 -4.36 47.88 -13.48
N ILE A 359 -4.96 46.87 -12.83
CA ILE A 359 -4.33 46.12 -11.74
C ILE A 359 -3.07 45.40 -12.21
N LEU A 360 -3.12 44.71 -13.35
CA LEU A 360 -1.97 44.00 -13.92
C LEU A 360 -0.82 44.95 -14.28
N VAL A 361 -1.14 46.09 -14.90
CA VAL A 361 -0.15 47.14 -15.17
C VAL A 361 0.44 47.68 -13.87
N GLY A 362 -0.38 47.90 -12.85
CA GLY A 362 0.06 48.33 -11.51
C GLY A 362 1.01 47.32 -10.87
N ILE A 363 0.67 46.03 -10.86
CA ILE A 363 1.50 44.95 -10.31
C ILE A 363 2.82 44.85 -11.09
N SER A 364 2.77 44.89 -12.42
CA SER A 364 3.96 44.86 -13.28
C SER A 364 4.90 46.03 -12.99
N TRP A 365 4.33 47.24 -12.82
CA TRP A 365 5.09 48.43 -12.46
C TRP A 365 5.73 48.32 -11.07
N VAL A 366 4.98 47.88 -10.05
CA VAL A 366 5.50 47.66 -8.69
C VAL A 366 6.62 46.62 -8.71
N TYR A 367 6.42 45.49 -9.38
CA TYR A 367 7.43 44.44 -9.46
C TYR A 367 8.71 44.92 -10.16
N SER A 368 8.57 45.65 -11.28
CA SER A 368 9.69 46.27 -11.99
C SER A 368 10.44 47.29 -11.11
N ARG A 369 9.71 48.09 -10.31
CA ARG A 369 10.30 49.13 -9.46
C ARG A 369 11.01 48.58 -8.22
N PHE A 370 10.57 47.45 -7.66
CA PHE A 370 11.10 46.88 -6.42
C PHE A 370 11.88 45.56 -6.60
N HIS A 371 12.16 45.16 -7.84
CA HIS A 371 12.87 43.91 -8.16
C HIS A 371 14.21 43.77 -7.42
N GLU A 372 14.96 44.87 -7.29
CA GLU A 372 16.25 44.94 -6.57
C GLU A 372 16.09 44.60 -5.07
N LYS A 373 15.04 45.11 -4.43
CA LYS A 373 14.81 44.87 -2.98
C LYS A 373 14.26 43.48 -2.71
N ILE A 374 13.50 42.88 -3.63
CA ILE A 374 12.91 41.55 -3.44
C ILE A 374 13.99 40.46 -3.50
N LYS A 375 15.07 40.66 -4.27
CA LYS A 375 16.24 39.78 -4.33
C LYS A 375 17.05 39.72 -3.04
N GLU A 376 16.92 40.71 -2.16
CA GLU A 376 17.64 40.78 -0.89
C GLU A 376 16.93 40.01 0.25
N TYR A 377 15.64 39.68 0.06
CA TYR A 377 14.81 38.97 1.04
C TYR A 377 14.44 37.52 0.66
N LEU A 378 14.75 37.10 -0.57
CA LEU A 378 14.58 35.73 -1.08
C LEU A 378 15.93 35.01 -1.11
#